data_AF-A0A7X9KMF6-F1
#
_entry.id   AF-A0A7X9KMF6-F1
#
_cell.length_a   1.000
_cell.length_b   1.000
_cell.length_c   1.000
_cell.angle_alpha   90.00
_cell.angle_beta   90.00
_cell.angle_gamma   90.00
#
_symmetry.space_group_name_H-M   'P 1'
#
loop_
_entity.id
_entity.type
_entity.pdbx_description
1 polymer ?
#
loop_
_entity_poly.entity_id
_entity_poly.type
_entity_poly.pdbx_seq_one_letter_code
_entity_poly.pdbx_strand_id
1 'polypeptide(L)'
;MEPLEQRPLDITLVVPPLVVSTPAVYRAWDELGGPRAHGPNDLEPAALLVQPLLARWRDRITEATGVAPTLAGSGAAWFLVGHHSLAAALPEATVVQTRTDRQQHAAGGR
;
A
#
# COMPACT_ATOMS: atom_id res chain seq x y z
N MET A 1 14.28 -1.31 20.29
CA MET A 1 14.34 -0.98 18.85
C MET A 1 14.82 0.45 18.73
N GLU A 2 15.85 0.69 17.93
CA GLU A 2 16.28 2.04 17.57
C GLU A 2 15.35 2.62 16.49
N PRO A 3 15.03 3.92 16.50
CA PRO A 3 14.24 4.55 15.44
C PRO A 3 14.94 4.41 14.08
N LEU A 4 14.20 4.04 13.04
CA LEU A 4 14.75 4.05 11.69
C LEU A 4 15.04 5.49 11.24
N GLU A 5 16.16 5.68 10.54
CA GLU A 5 16.47 6.95 9.90
C GLU A 5 15.39 7.30 8.86
N GLN A 6 14.82 8.50 8.99
CA GLN A 6 13.87 9.03 8.03
C GLN A 6 14.63 9.51 6.79
N ARG A 7 14.33 8.89 5.64
CA ARG A 7 14.86 9.31 4.33
C ARG A 7 13.71 9.79 3.46
N PRO A 8 13.89 10.90 2.70
CA PRO A 8 12.89 11.31 1.71
C PRO A 8 12.63 10.21 0.69
N LEU A 9 11.36 9.87 0.53
CA LEU A 9 10.89 8.87 -0.42
C LEU A 9 9.69 9.42 -1.17
N ASP A 10 9.80 9.45 -2.49
CA ASP A 10 8.64 9.70 -3.36
C ASP A 10 7.78 8.43 -3.39
N ILE A 11 6.48 8.59 -3.20
CA ILE A 11 5.52 7.49 -3.11
C ILE A 11 4.29 7.84 -3.95
N THR A 12 3.78 6.87 -4.69
CA THR A 12 2.44 6.92 -5.28
C THR A 12 1.53 5.98 -4.50
N LEU A 13 0.46 6.51 -3.94
CA LEU A 13 -0.61 5.76 -3.30
C LEU A 13 -1.76 5.60 -4.29
N VAL A 14 -2.26 4.37 -4.44
CA VAL A 14 -3.45 4.04 -5.21
C VAL A 14 -4.48 3.48 -4.23
N VAL A 15 -5.56 4.21 -4.02
CA VAL A 15 -6.66 3.81 -3.14
C VAL A 15 -7.85 3.42 -4.02
N PRO A 16 -8.09 2.12 -4.24
CA PRO A 16 -9.25 1.67 -4.98
C PRO A 16 -10.53 1.90 -4.16
N PRO A 17 -11.70 1.99 -4.81
CA PRO A 17 -12.99 2.15 -4.14
C PRO A 17 -13.46 0.81 -3.54
N LEU A 18 -12.63 0.21 -2.68
CA LEU A 18 -12.85 -1.07 -2.04
C LEU A 18 -12.79 -0.92 -0.52
N VAL A 19 -13.63 -1.69 0.17
CA VAL A 19 -13.57 -1.85 1.62
C VAL A 19 -13.01 -3.23 1.94
N VAL A 20 -12.05 -3.27 2.86
CA VAL A 20 -11.48 -4.51 3.38
C VAL A 20 -11.64 -4.52 4.89
N SER A 21 -12.20 -5.61 5.43
CA SER A 21 -12.36 -5.78 6.88
C SER A 21 -11.03 -6.21 7.49
N THR A 22 -10.35 -5.30 8.19
CA THR A 22 -9.10 -5.62 8.89
C THR A 22 -9.24 -6.87 9.80
N PRO A 23 -10.28 -7.02 10.64
CA PRO A 23 -10.43 -8.23 11.45
C PRO A 23 -10.60 -9.51 10.63
N ALA A 24 -11.27 -9.45 9.47
CA ALA A 24 -11.41 -10.62 8.61
C ALA A 24 -10.07 -11.05 8.00
N VAL A 25 -9.22 -10.08 7.61
CA VAL A 25 -7.88 -10.37 7.09
C VAL A 25 -7.00 -11.02 8.16
N TYR A 26 -7.00 -10.53 9.39
CA TYR A 26 -6.25 -11.16 10.47
C TYR A 26 -6.75 -12.59 10.77
N ARG A 27 -8.08 -12.81 10.82
CA ARG A 27 -8.63 -14.17 10.98
C ARG A 27 -8.20 -15.10 9.85
N ALA A 28 -8.30 -14.65 8.60
CA ALA A 28 -7.86 -15.44 7.46
C ALA A 28 -6.34 -15.73 7.52
N TRP A 29 -5.54 -14.79 8.01
CA TRP A 29 -4.10 -15.01 8.20
C TRP A 29 -3.83 -16.09 9.27
N ASP A 30 -4.56 -16.07 10.39
CA ASP A 30 -4.48 -17.12 11.41
C ASP A 30 -4.90 -18.49 10.86
N GLU A 31 -5.99 -18.53 10.07
CA GLU A 31 -6.49 -19.76 9.42
C GLU A 31 -5.48 -20.35 8.41
N LEU A 32 -4.65 -19.52 7.78
CA LEU A 32 -3.55 -19.95 6.92
C LEU A 32 -2.31 -20.44 7.70
N GLY A 33 -2.34 -20.43 9.03
CA GLY A 33 -1.22 -20.82 9.89
C GLY A 33 -0.16 -19.72 10.06
N GLY A 34 -0.53 -18.46 9.88
CA GLY A 34 0.37 -17.33 10.04
C GLY A 34 1.47 -17.24 8.98
N PRO A 35 1.13 -17.24 7.68
CA PRO A 35 2.11 -17.34 6.61
C PRO A 35 3.03 -16.12 6.56
N ARG A 36 4.30 -16.36 6.20
CA ARG A 36 5.18 -15.32 5.66
C ARG A 36 4.98 -15.20 4.16
N ALA A 37 4.75 -13.98 3.68
CA ALA A 37 4.61 -13.74 2.25
C ALA A 37 5.99 -13.71 1.58
N HIS A 38 6.00 -13.91 0.25
CA HIS A 38 7.20 -13.70 -0.56
C HIS A 38 7.53 -12.21 -0.71
N GLY A 39 6.50 -11.36 -0.66
CA GLY A 39 6.60 -9.91 -0.68
C GLY A 39 6.72 -9.31 0.73
N PRO A 40 6.79 -7.97 0.83
CA PRO A 40 7.06 -7.27 2.09
C PRO A 40 5.88 -7.25 3.09
N ASN A 41 4.74 -7.85 2.73
CA ASN A 41 3.53 -7.83 3.55
C ASN A 41 2.94 -9.24 3.73
N ASP A 42 3.16 -9.80 4.92
CA ASP A 42 2.65 -11.12 5.32
C ASP A 42 1.12 -11.23 5.31
N LEU A 43 0.40 -10.11 5.35
CA LEU A 43 -1.06 -10.08 5.29
C LEU A 43 -1.60 -10.19 3.85
N GLU A 44 -0.77 -9.98 2.82
CA GLU A 44 -1.24 -9.94 1.42
C GLU A 44 -1.99 -11.23 1.01
N PRO A 45 -1.51 -12.45 1.29
CA PRO A 45 -2.24 -13.67 0.94
C PRO A 45 -3.64 -13.73 1.57
N ALA A 46 -3.75 -13.38 2.86
CA ALA A 46 -5.02 -13.35 3.58
C ALA A 46 -5.94 -12.24 3.06
N ALA A 47 -5.39 -11.07 2.73
CA ALA A 47 -6.14 -9.95 2.18
C ALA A 47 -6.73 -10.30 0.79
N LEU A 48 -5.96 -10.99 -0.06
CA LEU A 48 -6.42 -11.44 -1.38
C LEU A 48 -7.51 -12.51 -1.27
N LEU A 49 -7.47 -13.37 -0.25
CA LEU A 49 -8.54 -14.34 0.01
C LEU A 49 -9.83 -13.66 0.48
N VAL A 50 -9.71 -12.68 1.39
CA VAL A 50 -10.86 -11.94 1.94
C VAL A 50 -11.47 -10.98 0.92
N GLN A 51 -10.66 -10.33 0.10
CA GLN A 51 -11.09 -9.41 -0.95
C GLN A 51 -10.37 -9.71 -2.27
N PRO A 52 -10.88 -10.66 -3.09
CA PRO A 52 -10.24 -11.06 -4.34
C PRO A 52 -10.09 -9.95 -5.39
N LEU A 53 -10.90 -8.88 -5.32
CA LEU A 53 -10.74 -7.73 -6.22
C LEU A 53 -9.42 -7.00 -6.02
N LEU A 54 -8.74 -7.15 -4.87
CA LEU A 54 -7.39 -6.63 -4.65
C LEU A 54 -6.40 -7.16 -5.69
N ALA A 55 -6.52 -8.42 -6.10
CA ALA A 55 -5.64 -9.00 -7.13
C ALA A 55 -5.81 -8.28 -8.47
N ARG A 56 -7.05 -7.96 -8.87
CA ARG A 56 -7.32 -7.19 -10.09
C ARG A 56 -6.68 -5.80 -10.04
N TRP A 57 -6.72 -5.15 -8.88
CA TRP A 57 -6.08 -3.84 -8.71
C TRP A 57 -4.56 -3.92 -8.78
N ARG A 58 -3.95 -4.91 -8.12
CA ARG A 58 -2.51 -5.18 -8.24
C ARG A 58 -2.11 -5.33 -9.70
N ASP A 59 -2.82 -6.18 -10.44
CA ASP A 59 -2.49 -6.51 -11.83
C ASP A 59 -2.67 -5.29 -12.75
N ARG A 60 -3.76 -4.50 -12.59
CA ARG A 60 -3.97 -3.25 -13.33
C ARG A 60 -2.88 -2.20 -13.06
N ILE A 61 -2.45 -2.07 -11.81
CA ILE A 61 -1.36 -1.15 -11.44
C ILE A 61 -0.04 -1.62 -12.07
N THR A 62 0.24 -2.92 -12.02
CA THR A 62 1.43 -3.50 -12.65
C THR A 62 1.43 -3.34 -14.16
N GLU A 63 0.29 -3.53 -14.82
CA GLU A 63 0.15 -3.31 -16.25
C GLU A 63 0.44 -1.84 -16.62
N ALA A 64 -0.09 -0.89 -15.84
CA ALA A 64 0.07 0.54 -16.11
C ALA A 64 1.48 1.09 -15.78
N THR A 65 2.25 0.42 -14.92
CA THR A 65 3.55 0.94 -14.43
C THR A 65 4.75 0.07 -14.78
N GLY A 66 4.54 -1.21 -15.12
CA GLY A 66 5.58 -2.22 -15.18
C GLY A 66 6.14 -2.62 -13.80
N VAL A 67 5.55 -2.14 -12.70
CA VAL A 67 6.04 -2.36 -11.33
C VAL A 67 4.98 -3.07 -10.50
N ALA A 68 5.39 -4.10 -9.74
CA ALA A 68 4.52 -4.73 -8.76
C ALA A 68 4.28 -3.78 -7.57
N PRO A 69 3.04 -3.33 -7.31
CA PRO A 69 2.76 -2.49 -6.15
C PRO A 69 2.78 -3.33 -4.86
N THR A 70 2.95 -2.66 -3.72
CA THR A 70 2.84 -3.28 -2.40
C THR A 70 1.52 -2.95 -1.73
N LEU A 71 0.82 -3.95 -1.19
CA LEU A 71 -0.39 -3.73 -0.40
C LEU A 71 -0.02 -3.10 0.95
N ALA A 72 -0.67 -2.00 1.32
CA ALA A 72 -0.48 -1.37 2.62
C ALA A 72 -1.33 -2.08 3.70
N GLY A 73 -0.68 -2.81 4.59
CA GLY A 73 -1.34 -3.54 5.69
C GLY A 73 -2.40 -4.52 5.18
N SER A 74 -3.60 -4.50 5.77
CA SER A 74 -4.72 -5.34 5.32
C SER A 74 -5.40 -4.84 4.03
N GLY A 75 -4.93 -3.75 3.43
CA GLY A 75 -5.58 -3.08 2.30
C GLY A 75 -6.66 -2.07 2.71
N ALA A 76 -7.33 -1.42 1.76
CA ALA A 76 -7.28 -1.69 0.32
C ALA A 76 -6.19 -0.93 -0.46
N ALA A 77 -5.47 -0.02 0.19
CA ALA A 77 -4.51 0.85 -0.49
C ALA A 77 -3.26 0.10 -0.95
N TRP A 78 -2.78 0.47 -2.14
CA TRP A 78 -1.54 0.00 -2.73
C TRP A 78 -0.55 1.15 -2.83
N PHE A 79 0.74 0.89 -2.68
CA PHE A 79 1.77 1.90 -2.87
C PHE A 79 2.90 1.44 -3.80
N LEU A 80 3.51 2.42 -4.46
CA LEU A 80 4.72 2.26 -5.25
C LEU A 80 5.75 3.29 -4.80
N VAL A 81 7.03 2.90 -4.85
CA VAL A 81 8.14 3.86 -4.73
C VAL A 81 8.27 4.63 -6.04
N GLY A 82 8.43 5.95 -5.93
CA GLY A 82 8.43 6.91 -7.03
C GLY A 82 7.07 7.53 -7.31
N HIS A 83 7.06 8.58 -8.13
CA HIS A 83 5.84 9.20 -8.66
C HIS A 83 5.47 8.55 -10.00
N HIS A 84 4.33 7.87 -10.02
CA HIS A 84 3.78 7.16 -11.17
C HIS A 84 2.48 7.83 -11.61
N SER A 85 2.37 8.15 -12.90
CA SER A 85 1.19 8.84 -13.46
C SER A 85 0.05 7.84 -13.73
N LEU A 86 -0.70 7.50 -12.69
CA LEU A 86 -1.74 6.45 -12.76
C LEU A 86 -3.18 6.96 -12.84
N ALA A 87 -3.43 8.24 -12.54
CA ALA A 87 -4.80 8.77 -12.42
C ALA A 87 -5.64 8.60 -13.69
N ALA A 88 -5.04 8.75 -14.87
CA ALA A 88 -5.75 8.57 -16.15
C ALA A 88 -6.01 7.08 -16.48
N ALA A 89 -5.10 6.17 -16.08
CA ALA A 89 -5.23 4.74 -16.35
C ALA A 89 -6.17 4.04 -15.35
N LEU A 90 -6.31 4.61 -14.16
CA LEU A 90 -7.11 4.09 -13.05
C LEU A 90 -8.13 5.14 -12.57
N PRO A 91 -9.05 5.59 -13.43
CA PRO A 91 -9.94 6.71 -13.12
C PRO A 91 -10.90 6.43 -11.96
N GLU A 92 -11.11 5.16 -11.60
CA GLU A 92 -11.97 4.79 -10.47
C GLU A 92 -11.24 4.84 -9.12
N ALA A 93 -9.91 4.93 -9.12
CA ALA A 93 -9.12 5.00 -7.91
C ALA A 93 -8.73 6.43 -7.55
N THR A 94 -8.61 6.70 -6.26
CA THR A 94 -7.91 7.90 -5.78
C THR A 94 -6.42 7.66 -5.87
N VAL A 95 -5.72 8.46 -6.68
CA VAL A 95 -4.26 8.39 -6.85
C VAL A 95 -3.62 9.62 -6.22
N VAL A 96 -2.67 9.42 -5.31
CA VAL A 96 -1.94 10.48 -4.61
C VAL A 96 -0.45 10.27 -4.79
N GLN A 97 0.25 11.30 -5.28
CA GLN A 97 1.71 11.36 -5.29
C GLN A 97 2.16 12.22 -4.11
N THR A 98 3.05 11.69 -3.29
CA THR A 98 3.54 12.36 -2.08
C THR A 98 5.03 12.11 -1.88
N ARG A 99 5.66 12.87 -0.98
CA ARG A 99 7.05 12.70 -0.56
C ARG A 99 7.09 12.63 0.95
N THR A 100 7.87 11.70 1.51
CA THR A 100 8.12 11.65 2.96
C THR A 100 9.21 12.64 3.36
N ASP A 101 8.95 13.94 3.33
CA ASP A 101 9.86 14.92 3.92
C ASP A 101 9.55 15.18 5.39
N ARG A 102 10.57 15.62 6.15
CA ARG A 102 10.36 16.16 7.48
C ARG A 102 9.87 17.60 7.28
N GLN A 103 8.63 17.92 7.63
CA GLN A 103 8.35 19.31 8.00
C GLN A 103 9.24 19.62 9.18
N GLN A 104 10.27 20.45 8.96
CA GLN A 104 11.02 21.04 10.04
C GLN A 104 10.02 21.91 10.80
N HIS A 105 9.55 21.45 11.97
CA HIS A 105 8.97 22.37 12.93
C HIS A 105 10.05 23.41 13.21
N ALA A 106 9.90 24.60 12.62
CA ALA A 106 10.62 25.77 13.08
C ALA A 106 10.25 25.91 14.56
N ALA A 107 11.19 25.55 15.44
CA ALA A 107 11.15 25.98 16.82
C ALA A 107 11.26 27.50 16.80
N GLY A 108 10.09 28.15 16.70
CA GLY A 108 9.93 29.57 16.93
C GLY A 108 10.45 29.85 18.33
N GLY A 109 11.50 30.66 18.39
CA GLY A 109 12.26 30.89 19.60
C GLY A 109 11.44 31.45 20.75
N ARG A 110 11.97 31.21 21.94
CA ARG A 110 12.34 32.26 22.88
C ARG A 110 13.39 31.73 23.84
#